data_AF-A0A6P8N343-F1
#
_entry.id   AF-A0A6P8N343-F1
#
_cell.length_a   1.000
_cell.length_b   1.000
_cell.length_c   1.000
_cell.angle_alpha   90.00
_cell.angle_beta   90.00
_cell.angle_gamma   90.00
#
_symmetry.space_group_name_H-M   'P 1'
#
loop_
_entity.id
_entity.type
_entity.pdbx_description
1 polymer ?
#
loop_
_entity_poly.entity_id
_entity_poly.type
_entity_poly.pdbx_seq_one_letter_code
_entity_poly.pdbx_strand_id
1 'polypeptide(L)'
;MDPEQNTFYRIMNKIFYLWDAPVEYFREKIVVPNQKKYPWYHQKFRRVPTIDECYKHDIVCITEAQYQFDRDKMVDDEILSILRQRYEDCGWYYGEDKDKFCTDYYNAYIDASGAWFAKYGDIGGQHFVVEAFMKQKHRMVWERRHGPVGSGMTNKRYAI
;
A
#
# COMPACT_ATOMS: atom_id res chain seq x y z
N MET A 1 -31.49 -12.48 -22.48
CA MET A 1 -31.63 -11.73 -23.74
C MET A 1 -30.34 -11.92 -24.50
N ASP A 2 -30.38 -12.59 -25.65
CA ASP A 2 -29.19 -12.71 -26.49
C ASP A 2 -28.81 -11.30 -26.98
N PRO A 3 -27.58 -10.82 -26.71
CA PRO A 3 -27.17 -9.44 -26.99
C PRO A 3 -27.20 -9.09 -28.50
N GLU A 4 -27.34 -10.08 -29.37
CA GLU A 4 -27.35 -9.92 -30.83
C GLU A 4 -28.66 -9.35 -31.40
N GLN A 5 -29.76 -9.33 -30.65
CA GLN A 5 -31.06 -8.89 -31.19
C GLN A 5 -31.25 -7.37 -31.25
N ASN A 6 -30.46 -6.58 -30.51
CA ASN A 6 -30.56 -5.12 -30.52
C ASN A 6 -29.70 -4.49 -31.63
N THR A 7 -30.32 -3.72 -32.53
CA THR A 7 -29.65 -3.04 -33.65
C THR A 7 -28.50 -2.14 -33.19
N PHE A 8 -28.65 -1.47 -32.04
CA PHE A 8 -27.61 -0.65 -31.43
C PHE A 8 -26.36 -1.46 -31.06
N TYR A 9 -26.54 -2.60 -30.37
CA TYR A 9 -25.45 -3.51 -30.02
C TYR A 9 -24.70 -4.01 -31.26
N ARG A 10 -25.43 -4.34 -32.32
CA ARG A 10 -24.84 -4.79 -33.58
C ARG A 10 -24.00 -3.70 -34.27
N ILE A 11 -24.41 -2.44 -34.19
CA ILE A 11 -23.63 -1.31 -34.73
C ILE A 11 -22.38 -1.07 -33.88
N MET A 12 -22.53 -1.04 -32.56
CA MET A 12 -21.40 -0.84 -31.65
C MET A 12 -20.35 -1.95 -31.78
N ASN A 13 -20.76 -3.21 -31.85
CA ASN A 13 -19.84 -4.33 -32.05
C ASN A 13 -19.05 -4.22 -33.35
N LYS A 14 -19.67 -3.75 -34.44
CA LYS A 14 -18.96 -3.51 -35.71
C LYS A 14 -17.94 -2.38 -35.60
N ILE A 15 -18.27 -1.31 -34.88
CA ILE A 15 -17.35 -0.21 -34.63
C ILE A 15 -16.17 -0.71 -33.78
N PHE A 16 -16.42 -1.43 -32.69
CA PHE A 16 -15.35 -2.00 -31.86
C PHE A 16 -14.43 -2.91 -32.68
N TYR A 17 -14.99 -3.82 -33.48
CA TYR A 17 -14.19 -4.72 -34.32
C TYR A 17 -13.36 -3.99 -35.39
N LEU A 18 -13.88 -2.90 -35.95
CA LEU A 18 -13.16 -2.06 -36.91
C LEU A 18 -11.87 -1.45 -36.32
N TRP A 19 -11.87 -1.13 -35.03
CA TRP A 19 -10.70 -0.58 -34.33
C TRP A 19 -9.83 -1.66 -33.68
N ASP A 20 -10.42 -2.73 -33.16
CA ASP A 20 -9.70 -3.79 -32.46
C ASP A 20 -8.87 -4.65 -33.43
N ALA A 21 -9.44 -5.02 -34.58
CA ALA A 21 -8.76 -5.83 -35.58
C ALA A 21 -7.40 -5.26 -36.06
N PRO A 22 -7.25 -3.96 -36.41
CA PRO A 22 -5.95 -3.42 -36.77
C PRO A 22 -4.98 -3.33 -35.56
N VAL A 23 -5.49 -3.12 -34.34
CA VAL A 23 -4.67 -3.09 -33.12
C VAL A 23 -4.12 -4.48 -32.80
N GLU A 24 -4.97 -5.50 -32.88
CA GLU A 24 -4.58 -6.90 -32.71
C GLU A 24 -3.57 -7.32 -33.78
N TYR A 25 -3.83 -7.00 -35.05
CA TYR A 25 -2.89 -7.23 -36.15
C TYR A 25 -1.51 -6.60 -35.87
N PHE A 26 -1.47 -5.35 -35.43
CA PHE A 26 -0.21 -4.66 -35.09
C PHE A 26 0.51 -5.34 -33.91
N ARG A 27 -0.23 -5.70 -32.86
CA ARG A 27 0.32 -6.42 -31.69
C ARG A 27 0.95 -7.74 -32.12
N GLU A 28 0.25 -8.54 -32.92
CA GLU A 28 0.71 -9.87 -33.30
C GLU A 28 1.82 -9.87 -34.35
N LYS A 29 1.75 -8.97 -35.34
CA LYS A 29 2.70 -8.97 -36.47
C LYS A 29 3.93 -8.11 -36.23
N ILE A 30 3.83 -7.07 -35.41
CA ILE A 30 4.93 -6.10 -35.21
C ILE A 30 5.47 -6.19 -33.78
N VAL A 31 4.60 -6.11 -32.75
CA VAL A 31 5.06 -6.01 -31.36
C VAL A 31 5.59 -7.34 -30.84
N VAL A 32 4.80 -8.42 -30.92
CA VAL A 32 5.14 -9.73 -30.34
C VAL A 32 6.44 -10.32 -30.95
N PRO A 33 6.66 -10.29 -32.28
CA PRO A 33 7.88 -10.83 -32.88
C PRO A 33 9.12 -9.98 -32.57
N ASN A 34 8.95 -8.66 -32.39
CA ASN A 34 10.05 -7.76 -32.06
C ASN A 34 10.33 -7.70 -30.54
N GLN A 35 9.46 -8.29 -29.71
CA GLN A 35 9.62 -8.29 -28.25
C GLN A 35 10.74 -9.25 -27.84
N LYS A 36 11.86 -8.70 -27.37
CA LYS A 36 12.95 -9.47 -26.76
C LYS A 36 12.48 -10.02 -25.41
N LYS A 37 12.23 -11.34 -25.33
CA LYS A 37 11.92 -12.02 -24.07
C LYS A 37 13.23 -12.35 -23.36
N TYR A 38 13.50 -11.67 -22.26
CA TYR A 38 14.60 -11.99 -21.34
C TYR A 38 14.03 -12.22 -19.93
N PRO A 39 14.61 -13.15 -19.15
CA PRO A 39 14.19 -13.35 -17.78
C PRO A 39 14.55 -12.13 -16.94
N TRP A 40 13.60 -11.61 -16.18
CA TRP A 40 13.82 -10.63 -15.12
C TRP A 40 13.39 -11.25 -13.80
N TYR A 41 14.12 -10.95 -12.73
CA TYR A 41 13.86 -11.51 -11.40
C TYR A 41 13.54 -10.39 -10.42
N HIS A 42 12.61 -10.67 -9.51
CA HIS A 42 12.32 -9.76 -8.42
C HIS A 42 13.51 -9.76 -7.43
N GLN A 43 14.02 -8.58 -7.11
CA GLN A 43 15.13 -8.42 -6.18
C GLN A 43 14.67 -8.83 -4.76
N LYS A 44 15.47 -9.67 -4.11
CA LYS A 44 15.22 -10.09 -2.72
C LYS A 44 16.28 -9.50 -1.81
N PHE A 45 15.87 -8.64 -0.91
CA PHE A 45 16.73 -8.10 0.14
C PHE A 45 16.68 -9.00 1.36
N ARG A 46 17.85 -9.40 1.87
CA ARG A 46 17.93 -10.04 3.20
C ARG A 46 17.64 -9.02 4.29
N ARG A 47 17.12 -9.49 5.42
CA ARG A 47 16.95 -8.65 6.61
C ARG A 47 18.31 -8.31 7.22
N VAL A 48 18.41 -7.09 7.72
CA VAL A 48 19.53 -6.51 8.46
C VAL A 48 19.08 -6.36 9.92
N PRO A 49 20.00 -6.36 10.91
CA PRO A 49 19.66 -5.97 12.28
C PRO A 49 18.90 -4.65 12.34
N THR A 50 17.91 -4.59 13.22
CA THR A 50 17.09 -3.40 13.46
C THR A 50 17.81 -2.40 14.37
N ILE A 51 17.31 -1.17 14.43
CA ILE A 51 17.98 -0.05 15.12
C ILE A 51 18.13 -0.26 16.64
N ASP A 52 17.33 -1.13 17.24
CA ASP A 52 17.38 -1.51 18.65
C ASP A 52 18.59 -2.40 18.99
N GLU A 53 19.11 -3.15 18.02
CA GLU A 53 20.29 -4.00 18.18
C GLU A 53 21.61 -3.25 17.91
N CYS A 54 21.55 -2.15 17.17
CA CYS A 54 22.73 -1.35 16.81
C CYS A 54 23.30 -0.54 18.00
N TYR A 55 24.63 -0.44 18.07
CA TYR A 55 25.31 0.47 19.00
C TYR A 55 25.17 1.94 18.54
N LYS A 56 25.11 2.87 19.52
CA LYS A 56 24.88 4.31 19.27
C LYS A 56 25.89 4.97 18.32
N HIS A 57 27.13 4.48 18.30
CA HIS A 57 28.22 5.05 17.50
C HIS A 57 28.60 4.18 16.30
N ASP A 58 27.88 3.08 16.05
CA ASP A 58 28.10 2.25 14.87
C ASP A 58 27.30 2.80 13.69
N ILE A 59 27.94 3.67 12.92
CA ILE A 59 27.32 4.34 11.77
C ILE A 59 26.94 3.31 10.69
N VAL A 60 27.71 2.24 10.53
CA VAL A 60 27.44 1.24 9.48
C VAL A 60 26.14 0.51 9.79
N CYS A 61 25.99 -0.01 11.01
CA CYS A 61 24.75 -0.67 11.43
C CYS A 61 23.54 0.26 11.30
N ILE A 62 23.66 1.51 11.76
CA ILE A 62 22.57 2.51 11.68
C ILE A 62 22.20 2.80 10.22
N THR A 63 23.18 2.94 9.32
CA THR A 63 22.91 3.21 7.90
C THR A 63 22.22 2.03 7.20
N GLU A 64 22.65 0.80 7.46
CA GLU A 64 21.99 -0.38 6.88
C GLU A 64 20.55 -0.52 7.39
N ALA A 65 20.33 -0.27 8.69
CA ALA A 65 19.00 -0.25 9.30
C ALA A 65 18.12 0.86 8.72
N GLN A 66 18.66 2.05 8.47
CA GLN A 66 17.96 3.15 7.81
C GLN A 66 17.53 2.75 6.39
N TYR A 67 18.43 2.18 5.59
CA TYR A 67 18.08 1.73 4.25
C TYR A 67 17.01 0.63 4.25
N GLN A 68 17.00 -0.26 5.24
CA GLN A 68 15.92 -1.22 5.38
C GLN A 68 14.60 -0.53 5.73
N PHE A 69 14.63 0.41 6.68
CA PHE A 69 13.45 1.19 7.07
C PHE A 69 12.85 1.97 5.89
N ASP A 70 13.69 2.60 5.06
CA ASP A 70 13.23 3.34 3.88
C ASP A 70 12.57 2.42 2.85
N ARG A 71 13.14 1.24 2.62
CA ARG A 71 12.54 0.23 1.72
C ARG A 71 11.22 -0.29 2.27
N ASP A 72 11.17 -0.61 3.57
CA ASP A 72 9.94 -1.08 4.21
C ASP A 72 8.86 0.02 4.17
N LYS A 73 9.23 1.30 4.30
CA LYS A 73 8.31 2.42 4.10
C LYS A 73 7.76 2.49 2.68
N MET A 74 8.61 2.38 1.66
CA MET A 74 8.14 2.36 0.26
C MET A 74 7.15 1.21 0.01
N VAL A 75 7.40 0.04 0.61
CA VAL A 75 6.47 -1.09 0.52
C VAL A 75 5.15 -0.79 1.24
N ASP A 76 5.19 -0.20 2.43
CA ASP A 76 4.01 0.19 3.19
C ASP A 76 3.18 1.28 2.44
N ASP A 77 3.83 2.22 1.76
CA ASP A 77 3.20 3.23 0.90
C ASP A 77 2.44 2.57 -0.26
N GLU A 78 3.05 1.59 -0.93
CA GLU A 78 2.42 0.84 -2.01
C GLU A 78 1.26 -0.05 -1.52
N ILE A 79 1.36 -0.62 -0.30
CA ILE A 79 0.26 -1.36 0.32
C ILE A 79 -0.98 -0.46 0.47
N LEU A 80 -0.79 0.78 0.93
CA LEU A 80 -1.90 1.75 1.03
C LEU A 80 -2.48 2.11 -0.34
N SER A 81 -1.62 2.32 -1.34
CA SER A 81 -2.03 2.62 -2.71
C SER A 81 -2.91 1.50 -3.28
N ILE A 82 -2.51 0.23 -3.09
CA ILE A 82 -3.28 -0.93 -3.53
C ILE A 82 -4.63 -1.03 -2.81
N LEU A 83 -4.66 -0.82 -1.49
CA LEU A 83 -5.92 -0.87 -0.72
C LEU A 83 -6.89 0.24 -1.14
N ARG A 84 -6.36 1.44 -1.39
CA ARG A 84 -7.12 2.56 -1.92
C ARG A 84 -7.69 2.25 -3.30
N GLN A 85 -6.86 1.74 -4.21
CA GLN A 85 -7.29 1.37 -5.56
C GLN A 85 -8.41 0.32 -5.52
N ARG A 86 -8.32 -0.68 -4.64
CA ARG A 86 -9.39 -1.68 -4.48
C ARG A 86 -10.72 -1.08 -4.04
N TYR A 87 -10.68 -0.10 -3.13
CA TYR A 87 -11.88 0.60 -2.70
C TYR A 87 -12.46 1.46 -3.85
N GLU A 88 -11.61 2.18 -4.58
CA GLU A 88 -12.01 3.00 -5.75
C GLU A 88 -12.61 2.13 -6.87
N ASP A 89 -11.98 1.00 -7.21
CA ASP A 89 -12.46 0.03 -8.20
C ASP A 89 -13.83 -0.55 -7.79
N CYS A 90 -14.00 -0.90 -6.51
CA CYS A 90 -15.28 -1.36 -5.98
C CYS A 90 -16.36 -0.26 -6.09
N GLY A 91 -16.01 0.98 -5.73
CA GLY A 91 -16.91 2.13 -5.83
C GLY A 91 -17.32 2.42 -7.27
N TRP A 92 -16.41 2.26 -8.22
CA TRP A 92 -16.69 2.43 -9.65
C TRP A 92 -17.65 1.36 -10.18
N TYR A 93 -17.50 0.11 -9.73
CA TYR A 93 -18.35 -1.00 -10.16
C TYR A 93 -19.79 -0.92 -9.60
N TYR A 94 -19.95 -0.60 -8.31
CA TYR A 94 -21.27 -0.58 -7.66
C TYR A 94 -21.99 0.78 -7.70
N GLY A 95 -21.28 1.87 -8.00
CA GLY A 95 -21.87 3.20 -8.12
C GLY A 95 -22.53 3.68 -6.82
N GLU A 96 -23.85 3.89 -6.85
CA GLU A 96 -24.64 4.38 -5.70
C GLU A 96 -24.73 3.35 -4.56
N ASP A 97 -24.66 2.05 -4.86
CA ASP A 97 -24.74 0.97 -3.85
C ASP A 97 -23.38 0.64 -3.20
N LYS A 98 -22.34 1.47 -3.42
CA LYS A 98 -20.99 1.23 -2.88
C LYS A 98 -20.95 1.05 -1.37
N ASP A 99 -21.81 1.73 -0.61
CA ASP A 99 -21.82 1.69 0.86
C ASP A 99 -22.33 0.34 1.41
N LYS A 100 -22.99 -0.47 0.58
CA LYS A 100 -23.44 -1.81 0.96
C LYS A 100 -22.36 -2.86 0.69
N PHE A 101 -21.62 -2.72 -0.40
CA PHE A 101 -20.72 -3.76 -0.91
C PHE A 101 -19.22 -3.47 -0.69
N CYS A 102 -18.82 -2.21 -0.56
CA CYS A 102 -17.41 -1.81 -0.52
C CYS A 102 -16.89 -1.46 0.89
N THR A 103 -17.73 -1.61 1.92
CA THR A 103 -17.43 -1.22 3.30
C THR A 103 -16.23 -1.97 3.87
N ASP A 104 -16.06 -3.25 3.53
CA ASP A 104 -14.93 -4.05 3.99
C ASP A 104 -13.60 -3.52 3.45
N TYR A 105 -13.56 -3.12 2.18
CA TYR A 105 -12.36 -2.51 1.57
C TYR A 105 -12.05 -1.15 2.17
N TYR A 106 -13.09 -0.35 2.43
CA TYR A 106 -12.93 0.93 3.10
C TYR A 106 -12.35 0.77 4.50
N ASN A 107 -12.90 -0.14 5.30
CA ASN A 107 -12.43 -0.41 6.66
C ASN A 107 -10.98 -0.92 6.65
N ALA A 108 -10.63 -1.81 5.72
CA ALA A 108 -9.25 -2.29 5.57
C ALA A 108 -8.29 -1.15 5.22
N TYR A 109 -8.69 -0.22 4.34
CA TYR A 109 -7.90 0.96 4.02
C TYR A 109 -7.74 1.90 5.23
N ILE A 110 -8.82 2.15 5.99
CA ILE A 110 -8.78 3.00 7.19
C ILE A 110 -7.88 2.39 8.26
N ASP A 111 -8.00 1.10 8.53
CA ASP A 111 -7.14 0.40 9.50
C ASP A 111 -5.66 0.45 9.09
N ALA A 112 -5.36 0.13 7.82
CA ALA A 112 -4.01 0.18 7.29
C ALA A 112 -3.43 1.62 7.32
N SER A 113 -4.21 2.63 6.95
CA SER A 113 -3.78 4.03 6.99
C SER A 113 -3.53 4.51 8.42
N GLY A 114 -4.34 4.06 9.38
CA GLY A 114 -4.12 4.29 10.81
C GLY A 114 -2.80 3.66 11.30
N ALA A 115 -2.54 2.41 10.92
CA ALA A 115 -1.29 1.71 11.24
C ALA A 115 -0.06 2.39 10.61
N TRP A 116 -0.17 2.81 9.36
CA TRP A 116 0.86 3.56 8.66
C TRP A 116 1.15 4.91 9.34
N PHE A 117 0.10 5.67 9.68
CA PHE A 117 0.25 6.96 10.36
C PHE A 117 0.84 6.79 11.77
N ALA A 118 0.45 5.74 12.49
CA ALA A 118 1.04 5.41 13.78
C ALA A 118 2.56 5.17 13.67
N LYS A 119 3.04 4.56 12.58
CA LYS A 119 4.46 4.30 12.34
C LYS A 119 5.22 5.51 11.79
N TYR A 120 4.70 6.19 10.77
CA TYR A 120 5.44 7.20 10.00
C TYR A 120 4.98 8.65 10.19
N GLY A 121 3.76 8.86 10.71
CA GLY A 121 3.20 10.21 10.90
C GLY A 121 3.96 11.04 11.93
N ASP A 122 3.91 12.38 11.81
CA ASP A 122 4.50 13.33 12.77
C ASP A 122 6.02 13.22 13.03
N ILE A 123 6.75 12.46 12.20
CA ILE A 123 8.22 12.30 12.31
C ILE A 123 8.97 13.48 11.63
N GLY A 124 8.27 14.32 10.87
CA GLY A 124 8.85 15.43 10.12
C GLY A 124 9.04 15.10 8.63
N GLY A 125 9.72 15.99 7.90
CA GLY A 125 9.90 15.85 6.45
C GLY A 125 10.95 14.81 6.04
N GLN A 126 11.99 14.63 6.86
CA GLN A 126 12.96 13.53 6.72
C GLN A 126 12.60 12.45 7.74
N HIS A 127 12.49 11.20 7.31
CA HIS A 127 12.14 10.10 8.21
C HIS A 127 13.39 9.33 8.61
N PHE A 128 13.84 9.50 9.85
CA PHE A 128 14.92 8.69 10.37
C PHE A 128 14.41 7.48 11.18
N VAL A 129 15.06 6.34 11.03
CA VAL A 129 14.73 5.09 11.75
C VAL A 129 14.83 5.27 13.26
N VAL A 130 15.76 6.12 13.72
CA VAL A 130 15.92 6.48 15.14
C VAL A 130 14.70 7.22 15.68
N GLU A 131 14.13 8.14 14.91
CA GLU A 131 12.97 8.91 15.31
C GLU A 131 11.71 8.05 15.34
N ALA A 132 11.54 7.17 14.34
CA ALA A 132 10.47 6.17 14.34
C ALA A 132 10.56 5.25 15.57
N PHE A 133 11.77 4.84 15.94
CA PHE A 133 12.00 4.04 17.14
C PHE A 133 11.70 4.81 18.44
N MET A 134 12.07 6.09 18.52
CA MET A 134 11.72 6.93 19.68
C MET A 134 10.21 7.17 19.77
N LYS A 135 9.52 7.34 18.64
CA LYS A 135 8.05 7.42 18.58
C LYS A 135 7.41 6.14 19.10
N GLN A 136 7.91 4.98 18.67
CA GLN A 136 7.44 3.67 19.15
C GLN A 136 7.63 3.55 20.67
N LYS A 137 8.81 3.93 21.19
CA LYS A 137 9.06 3.96 22.64
C LYS A 137 8.10 4.86 23.40
N HIS A 138 7.87 6.07 22.89
CA HIS A 138 6.93 7.00 23.50
C HIS A 138 5.53 6.40 23.60
N ARG A 139 5.06 5.74 22.52
CA ARG A 139 3.79 5.00 22.53
C ARG A 139 3.78 3.89 23.59
N MET A 140 4.80 3.04 23.65
CA MET A 140 4.84 1.94 24.64
C MET A 140 4.87 2.44 26.09
N VAL A 141 5.59 3.53 26.36
CA VAL A 141 5.62 4.16 27.69
C VAL A 141 4.24 4.73 28.05
N TRP A 142 3.56 5.36 27.08
CA TRP A 142 2.20 5.85 27.26
C TRP A 142 1.22 4.69 27.51
N GLU A 143 1.31 3.61 26.73
CA GLU A 143 0.43 2.45 26.85
C GLU A 143 0.56 1.78 28.22
N ARG A 144 1.80 1.67 28.72
CA ARG A 144 2.07 1.19 30.07
C ARG A 144 1.41 2.05 31.15
N ARG A 145 1.28 3.37 30.93
CA ARG A 145 0.75 4.35 31.90
C ARG A 145 -0.77 4.51 31.87
N HIS A 146 -1.39 4.31 30.71
CA HIS A 146 -2.80 4.69 30.52
C HIS A 146 -3.68 3.59 29.95
N GLY A 147 -3.09 2.47 29.48
CA GLY A 147 -3.80 1.42 28.76
C GLY A 147 -3.63 1.55 27.25
N PRO A 148 -4.42 0.84 26.43
CA PRO A 148 -4.31 0.92 24.97
C PRO A 148 -4.55 2.35 24.45
N VAL A 149 -3.82 2.75 23.40
CA VAL A 149 -3.98 4.09 22.80
C VAL A 149 -5.44 4.35 22.43
N GLY A 150 -5.98 5.48 22.88
CA GLY A 150 -7.39 5.85 22.69
C GLY A 150 -8.28 5.66 23.93
N SER A 151 -7.82 4.98 24.99
CA SER A 151 -8.59 4.79 26.22
C SER A 151 -8.68 6.03 27.14
N GLY A 152 -8.07 7.15 26.75
CA GLY A 152 -7.97 8.35 27.57
C GLY A 152 -6.91 8.27 28.68
N MET A 153 -6.48 9.41 29.21
CA MET A 153 -5.50 9.47 30.30
C MET A 153 -6.14 9.02 31.61
N THR A 154 -5.74 7.84 32.10
CA THR A 154 -6.10 7.39 33.44
C THR A 154 -5.11 7.94 34.47
N ASN A 155 -5.58 8.69 35.47
CA ASN A 155 -4.77 9.20 36.59
C ASN A 155 -4.49 8.09 37.62
N LYS A 156 -4.08 6.90 37.17
CA LYS A 156 -3.65 5.84 38.09
C LYS A 156 -2.30 6.23 38.65
N ARG A 157 -2.26 6.61 39.93
CA ARG A 157 -1.00 6.75 40.68
C ARG A 157 -0.39 5.36 40.80
N TYR A 158 0.68 5.10 40.07
CA TYR A 158 1.47 3.89 40.25
C TYR A 158 2.11 3.94 41.63
N ALA A 159 1.86 2.93 42.46
CA ALA A 159 2.67 2.70 43.65
C ALA A 159 4.09 2.41 43.17
N ILE A 160 5.05 3.25 43.59
CA ILE A 160 6.48 3.07 43.34
C ILE A 160 6.97 1.93 44.21
#